data_AF-A0A519GUH7-F1
#
_entry.id   AF-A0A519GUH7-F1
#
_cell.length_a   1.000
_cell.length_b   1.000
_cell.length_c   1.000
_cell.angle_alpha   90.00
_cell.angle_beta   90.00
_cell.angle_gamma   90.00
#
_symmetry.space_group_name_H-M   'P 1'
#
loop_
_entity.id
_entity.type
_entity.pdbx_description
1 polymer ?
#
loop_
_entity_poly.entity_id
_entity_poly.type
_entity_poly.pdbx_seq_one_letter_code
_entity_poly.pdbx_strand_id
1 'polypeptide(L)'
;MMHFTRHRARTAVVAAVCTVAILTAGSALAAGLAPSAVRMDADRTPSLRDAIVDGPATNVILLVGDGMGDSEITIARNYGYGAAGRLPGIDALPLTGQYTTFSLHRSGALKGRPDYAPDSAATATAWATGSKTYDGAVSVSLSGAALPTILELAKAHGLRTGVVTTAMVTDATPAVQVAHVASRTCQGPDSAGCGKDALSKGGRGSIAEQLLATRPDLVLGGGRIVIRQTAKAGAWKGESLVTQARERGFRIVTGNDPLHWSRAGPSTSRPTRSPSVMFLNQAPFFAAVPRFSRSCGLSPSSMVKCSGVS
;
A
#
# COMPACT_ATOMS: atom_id res chain seq x y z
N MET A 1 -27.28 -89.51 36.80
CA MET A 1 -26.47 -90.72 36.55
C MET A 1 -25.36 -90.33 35.59
N MET A 2 -24.11 -90.28 36.09
CA MET A 2 -22.80 -90.24 35.40
C MET A 2 -22.58 -89.11 34.35
N HIS A 3 -21.46 -88.39 34.26
CA HIS A 3 -20.13 -88.52 34.85
C HIS A 3 -19.45 -87.14 34.84
N PHE A 4 -18.78 -86.81 35.95
CA PHE A 4 -17.79 -85.74 36.05
C PHE A 4 -16.45 -86.22 35.46
N THR A 5 -15.85 -85.45 34.56
CA THR A 5 -14.41 -85.54 34.26
C THR A 5 -13.77 -84.17 34.46
N ARG A 6 -12.92 -84.09 35.49
CA ARG A 6 -12.01 -82.98 35.77
C ARG A 6 -10.87 -83.01 34.75
N HIS A 7 -10.54 -81.88 34.14
CA HIS A 7 -9.15 -81.61 33.76
C HIS A 7 -8.74 -80.19 34.13
N ARG A 8 -7.59 -80.14 34.81
CA ARG A 8 -7.01 -79.03 35.55
C ARG A 8 -6.63 -77.88 34.63
N ALA A 9 -7.07 -76.67 35.00
CA ALA A 9 -6.55 -75.42 34.46
C ALA A 9 -5.07 -75.28 34.84
N ARG A 10 -4.20 -75.19 33.84
CA ARG A 10 -2.80 -74.78 34.00
C ARG A 10 -2.73 -73.27 33.83
N THR A 11 -2.55 -72.59 34.96
CA THR A 11 -2.06 -71.22 35.07
C THR A 11 -0.72 -71.06 34.36
N ALA A 12 -0.65 -70.16 33.38
CA ALA A 12 0.61 -69.60 32.91
C ALA A 12 0.60 -68.11 33.29
N VAL A 13 1.28 -67.80 34.39
CA VAL A 13 1.65 -66.45 34.81
C VAL A 13 2.80 -66.02 33.90
N VAL A 14 2.57 -65.03 33.03
CA VAL A 14 3.66 -64.32 32.35
C VAL A 14 4.02 -63.13 33.22
N ALA A 15 5.10 -63.29 33.99
CA ALA A 15 5.75 -62.21 34.72
C ALA A 15 6.52 -61.32 33.73
N ALA A 16 6.06 -60.10 33.52
CA ALA A 16 6.83 -59.05 32.85
C ALA A 16 7.66 -58.32 33.91
N VAL A 17 8.94 -58.66 34.01
CA VAL A 17 9.91 -57.97 34.87
C VAL A 17 10.85 -57.13 34.00
N CYS A 18 10.76 -55.83 34.23
CA CYS A 18 11.78 -54.78 34.17
C CYS A 18 12.73 -54.69 32.97
N THR A 19 12.69 -53.52 32.31
CA THR A 19 13.83 -52.58 32.40
C THR A 19 13.37 -51.16 32.05
N VAL A 20 13.30 -50.30 33.07
CA VAL A 20 13.32 -48.86 32.91
C VAL A 20 14.77 -48.48 32.62
N ALA A 21 15.06 -48.00 31.42
CA ALA A 21 16.33 -47.36 31.09
C ALA A 21 16.08 -45.86 30.89
N ILE A 22 16.10 -45.12 31.99
CA ILE A 22 16.32 -43.68 32.00
C ILE A 22 17.77 -43.49 32.41
N LEU A 23 18.63 -43.10 31.47
CA LEU A 23 19.87 -42.34 31.73
C LEU A 23 20.42 -41.78 30.40
N THR A 24 20.03 -40.52 30.15
CA THR A 24 20.88 -39.42 29.69
C THR A 24 22.08 -39.77 28.81
N ALA A 25 21.90 -39.67 27.49
CA ALA A 25 23.00 -39.49 26.54
C ALA A 25 22.77 -38.20 25.73
N GLY A 26 23.50 -37.16 26.11
CA GLY A 26 24.16 -36.27 25.15
C GLY A 26 23.28 -35.43 24.24
N SER A 27 22.78 -34.33 24.78
CA SER A 27 22.67 -33.06 24.08
C SER A 27 24.00 -32.68 23.40
N ALA A 28 24.19 -33.03 22.13
CA ALA A 28 25.22 -32.46 21.25
C ALA A 28 25.10 -32.95 19.79
N LEU A 29 23.98 -32.75 19.10
CA LEU A 29 23.94 -32.92 17.63
C LEU A 29 22.88 -32.08 16.92
N ALA A 30 22.69 -30.83 17.38
CA ALA A 30 21.96 -29.81 16.63
C ALA A 30 22.75 -28.50 16.48
N ALA A 31 24.07 -28.54 16.69
CA ALA A 31 24.97 -27.42 16.42
C ALA A 31 25.54 -27.57 15.00
N GLY A 32 24.76 -27.18 13.99
CA GLY A 32 25.25 -27.23 12.60
C GLY A 32 24.18 -26.96 11.53
N LEU A 33 22.91 -27.15 11.86
CA LEU A 33 21.81 -26.62 11.04
C LEU A 33 21.53 -25.21 11.54
N ALA A 34 21.84 -24.21 10.71
CA ALA A 34 21.29 -22.87 10.90
C ALA A 34 19.77 -23.01 11.14
N PRO A 35 19.19 -22.31 12.11
CA PRO A 35 17.76 -22.42 12.37
C PRO A 35 16.99 -21.98 11.11
N SER A 36 16.51 -22.94 10.32
CA SER A 36 15.82 -22.69 9.05
C SER A 36 14.40 -22.11 9.22
N ALA A 37 13.94 -21.95 10.47
CA ALA A 37 12.66 -21.32 10.79
C ALA A 37 12.83 -20.35 11.96
N VAL A 38 12.33 -19.13 11.78
CA VAL A 38 12.20 -18.16 12.87
C VAL A 38 11.23 -18.75 13.89
N ARG A 39 11.71 -19.02 15.11
CA ARG A 39 10.85 -19.45 16.22
C ARG A 39 10.24 -18.22 16.89
N MET A 40 9.00 -18.35 17.36
CA MET A 40 8.43 -17.35 18.24
C MET A 40 9.17 -17.41 19.58
N ASP A 41 9.73 -16.29 20.03
CA ASP A 41 10.48 -16.23 21.28
C ASP A 41 9.57 -16.34 22.53
N ALA A 42 8.26 -16.09 22.36
CA ALA A 42 7.25 -16.14 23.42
C ALA A 42 5.83 -16.31 22.85
N ASP A 43 4.87 -16.63 23.74
CA ASP A 43 3.43 -16.53 23.43
C ASP A 43 3.05 -15.09 23.05
N ARG A 44 2.24 -14.95 21.99
CA ARG A 44 1.82 -13.63 21.47
C ARG A 44 0.42 -13.22 21.91
N THR A 45 -0.30 -14.06 22.65
CA THR A 45 -1.70 -13.82 23.04
C THR A 45 -1.89 -12.46 23.76
N PRO A 46 -1.04 -12.06 24.73
CA PRO A 46 -1.14 -10.75 25.36
C PRO A 46 -0.94 -9.61 24.35
N SER A 47 0.14 -9.68 23.55
CA SER A 47 0.47 -8.62 22.58
C SER A 47 -0.59 -8.42 21.49
N LEU A 48 -1.26 -9.49 21.06
CA LEU A 48 -2.34 -9.40 20.08
C LEU A 48 -3.61 -8.82 20.69
N ARG A 49 -3.92 -9.17 21.95
CA ARG A 49 -5.03 -8.57 22.69
C ARG A 49 -4.84 -7.07 22.85
N ASP A 50 -3.62 -6.64 23.21
CA ASP A 50 -3.29 -5.22 23.39
C ASP A 50 -3.33 -4.43 22.07
N ALA A 51 -3.12 -5.10 20.92
CA ALA A 51 -3.20 -4.46 19.61
C ALA A 51 -4.64 -4.21 19.12
N ILE A 52 -5.65 -4.84 19.73
CA ILE A 52 -7.06 -4.66 19.38
C ILE A 52 -7.62 -3.49 20.19
N VAL A 53 -7.64 -2.31 19.56
CA VAL A 53 -8.20 -1.09 20.15
C VAL A 53 -9.54 -0.79 19.50
N ASP A 54 -10.61 -0.88 20.28
CA ASP A 54 -11.96 -0.51 19.86
C ASP A 54 -12.21 0.97 20.18
N GLY A 55 -12.02 1.83 19.18
CA GLY A 55 -12.14 3.27 19.33
C GLY A 55 -11.94 4.04 18.03
N PRO A 56 -12.30 5.33 17.99
CA PRO A 56 -12.20 6.13 16.77
C PRO A 56 -10.73 6.39 16.40
N ALA A 57 -10.42 6.26 15.11
CA ALA A 57 -9.13 6.69 14.57
C ALA A 57 -9.12 8.21 14.34
N THR A 58 -8.16 8.93 14.91
CA THR A 58 -7.97 10.37 14.62
C THR A 58 -7.37 10.60 13.24
N ASN A 59 -6.49 9.69 12.80
CA ASN A 59 -5.78 9.76 11.53
C ASN A 59 -5.72 8.38 10.89
N VAL A 60 -5.76 8.35 9.55
CA VAL A 60 -5.59 7.13 8.76
C VAL A 60 -4.47 7.36 7.76
N ILE A 61 -3.46 6.48 7.76
CA ILE A 61 -2.38 6.46 6.77
C ILE A 61 -2.49 5.12 6.04
N LEU A 62 -2.83 5.17 4.75
CA LEU A 62 -2.90 3.99 3.89
C LEU A 62 -1.63 3.93 3.02
N LEU A 63 -0.90 2.82 3.14
CA LEU A 63 0.28 2.50 2.33
C LEU A 63 -0.13 1.46 1.29
N VAL A 64 -0.02 1.79 0.01
CA VAL A 64 -0.34 0.88 -1.09
C VAL A 64 0.94 0.52 -1.85
N GLY A 65 1.30 -0.77 -1.83
CA GLY A 65 2.27 -1.33 -2.76
C GLY A 65 1.55 -1.82 -4.01
N ASP A 66 1.61 -1.05 -5.10
CA ASP A 66 0.97 -1.43 -6.37
C ASP A 66 1.60 -2.73 -6.89
N GLY A 67 0.79 -3.77 -7.08
CA GLY A 67 1.25 -5.11 -7.46
C GLY A 67 2.02 -5.88 -6.38
N MET A 68 1.99 -5.45 -5.10
CA MET A 68 2.78 -6.05 -4.02
C MET A 68 2.04 -7.20 -3.33
N GLY A 69 2.03 -8.39 -3.94
CA GLY A 69 1.54 -9.62 -3.31
C GLY A 69 2.55 -10.24 -2.33
N ASP A 70 2.17 -11.34 -1.68
CA ASP A 70 3.04 -12.06 -0.74
C ASP A 70 4.35 -12.55 -1.39
N SER A 71 4.31 -12.85 -2.68
CA SER A 71 5.49 -13.20 -3.49
C SER A 71 6.47 -12.02 -3.57
N GLU A 72 5.97 -10.83 -3.90
CA GLU A 72 6.76 -9.60 -4.01
C GLU A 72 7.37 -9.19 -2.65
N ILE A 73 6.60 -9.35 -1.56
CA ILE A 73 7.10 -9.10 -0.21
C ILE A 73 8.23 -10.09 0.12
N THR A 74 8.05 -11.37 -0.21
CA THR A 74 9.02 -12.42 0.10
C THR A 74 10.32 -12.24 -0.68
N ILE A 75 10.25 -11.96 -1.98
CA ILE A 75 11.47 -11.73 -2.77
C ILE A 75 12.22 -10.48 -2.30
N ALA A 76 11.51 -9.40 -1.92
CA ALA A 76 12.13 -8.20 -1.36
C ALA A 76 12.82 -8.47 -0.01
N ARG A 77 12.18 -9.24 0.88
CA ARG A 77 12.76 -9.68 2.16
C ARG A 77 14.00 -10.54 1.93
N ASN A 78 13.91 -11.55 1.07
CA ASN A 78 15.02 -12.45 0.76
C ASN A 78 16.24 -11.69 0.24
N TYR A 79 16.00 -10.72 -0.66
CA TYR A 79 17.07 -9.92 -1.25
C TYR A 79 17.69 -8.93 -0.25
N GLY A 80 16.87 -8.16 0.48
CA GLY A 80 17.35 -7.07 1.32
C GLY A 80 17.77 -7.47 2.73
N TYR A 81 17.18 -8.53 3.29
CA TYR A 81 17.30 -8.90 4.70
C TYR A 81 17.63 -10.39 4.91
N GLY A 82 17.72 -11.17 3.82
CA GLY A 82 17.87 -12.63 3.87
C GLY A 82 16.55 -13.34 4.19
N ALA A 83 16.50 -14.64 3.91
CA ALA A 83 15.27 -15.44 4.03
C ALA A 83 14.67 -15.48 5.45
N ALA A 84 15.51 -15.39 6.48
CA ALA A 84 15.09 -15.33 7.89
C ALA A 84 15.01 -13.90 8.44
N GLY A 85 15.29 -12.89 7.61
CA GLY A 85 15.22 -11.48 7.98
C GLY A 85 13.78 -10.95 8.07
N ARG A 86 13.63 -9.68 8.44
CA ARG A 86 12.33 -9.01 8.51
C ARG A 86 12.41 -7.61 7.93
N LEU A 87 11.38 -7.20 7.22
CA LEU A 87 11.16 -5.83 6.77
C LEU A 87 10.65 -4.99 7.96
N PRO A 88 11.41 -4.01 8.50
CA PRO A 88 11.08 -3.32 9.75
C PRO A 88 9.73 -2.58 9.78
N GLY A 89 9.12 -2.30 8.62
CA GLY A 89 7.78 -1.71 8.51
C GLY A 89 6.73 -2.72 8.07
N ILE A 90 6.87 -3.27 6.86
CA ILE A 90 5.89 -4.17 6.25
C ILE A 90 5.61 -5.39 7.14
N ASP A 91 6.65 -5.99 7.75
CA ASP A 91 6.48 -7.18 8.60
C ASP A 91 6.13 -6.83 10.06
N ALA A 92 6.05 -5.55 10.42
CA ALA A 92 5.88 -5.11 11.80
C ALA A 92 4.40 -4.89 12.19
N LEU A 93 3.47 -4.87 11.23
CA LEU A 93 2.04 -4.73 11.49
C LEU A 93 1.53 -5.98 12.27
N PRO A 94 0.89 -5.80 13.44
CA PRO A 94 0.57 -6.91 14.34
C PRO A 94 -0.66 -7.72 13.91
N LEU A 95 -1.57 -7.12 13.14
CA LEU A 95 -2.80 -7.73 12.67
C LEU A 95 -2.72 -7.91 11.15
N THR A 96 -2.87 -9.14 10.69
CA THR A 96 -2.78 -9.52 9.28
C THR A 96 -4.04 -10.25 8.84
N GLY A 97 -4.32 -10.19 7.53
CA GLY A 97 -5.44 -10.89 6.91
C GLY A 97 -5.24 -10.97 5.41
N GLN A 98 -6.16 -11.68 4.74
CA GLN A 98 -6.23 -11.77 3.28
C GLN A 98 -7.56 -11.21 2.80
N TYR A 99 -7.57 -10.62 1.60
CA TYR A 99 -8.73 -9.99 1.01
C TYR A 99 -8.81 -10.27 -0.50
N THR A 100 -10.00 -10.16 -1.08
CA THR A 100 -10.23 -10.47 -2.50
C THR A 100 -10.31 -9.21 -3.37
N THR A 101 -9.69 -9.25 -4.54
CA THR A 101 -9.42 -8.05 -5.35
C THR A 101 -10.25 -7.91 -6.63
N PHE A 102 -10.95 -8.96 -7.07
CA PHE A 102 -11.71 -9.00 -8.34
C PHE A 102 -12.47 -7.70 -8.70
N SER A 103 -12.53 -7.35 -9.98
CA SER A 103 -13.31 -6.25 -10.54
C SER A 103 -14.56 -6.78 -11.25
N LEU A 104 -15.23 -5.98 -12.08
CA LEU A 104 -16.44 -6.37 -12.81
C LEU A 104 -16.27 -6.14 -14.31
N HIS A 105 -16.78 -7.05 -15.13
CA HIS A 105 -16.82 -6.78 -16.57
C HIS A 105 -17.81 -5.65 -16.90
N ARG A 106 -17.37 -4.67 -17.70
CA ARG A 106 -18.16 -3.48 -18.06
C ARG A 106 -19.32 -3.75 -19.01
N SER A 107 -19.14 -4.68 -19.94
CA SER A 107 -20.02 -4.89 -21.09
C SER A 107 -19.99 -6.34 -21.58
N GLY A 108 -20.82 -6.64 -22.58
CA GLY A 108 -20.94 -7.98 -23.15
C GLY A 108 -21.73 -8.93 -22.27
N ALA A 109 -21.67 -10.23 -22.59
CA ALA A 109 -22.42 -11.28 -21.91
C ALA A 109 -22.07 -11.41 -20.41
N LEU A 110 -20.88 -10.96 -20.02
CA LEU A 110 -20.39 -11.02 -18.64
C LEU A 110 -20.62 -9.73 -17.85
N LYS A 111 -21.35 -8.74 -18.39
CA LYS A 111 -21.54 -7.44 -17.71
C LYS A 111 -21.98 -7.62 -16.25
N GLY A 112 -21.23 -7.01 -15.34
CA GLY A 112 -21.48 -7.07 -13.89
C GLY A 112 -21.08 -8.38 -13.22
N ARG A 113 -20.50 -9.33 -13.95
CA ARG A 113 -19.90 -10.55 -13.39
C ARG A 113 -18.45 -10.27 -12.97
N PRO A 114 -17.92 -11.03 -12.00
CA PRO A 114 -16.53 -10.88 -11.56
C PRO A 114 -15.54 -11.01 -12.71
N ASP A 115 -14.61 -10.08 -12.76
CA ASP A 115 -13.36 -10.16 -13.52
C ASP A 115 -12.23 -10.45 -12.53
N TYR A 116 -11.56 -11.58 -12.71
CA TYR A 116 -10.63 -12.12 -11.71
C TYR A 116 -9.21 -11.56 -11.80
N ALA A 117 -8.90 -10.78 -12.84
CA ALA A 117 -7.59 -10.19 -13.06
C ALA A 117 -7.70 -8.65 -13.18
N PRO A 118 -8.04 -7.96 -12.07
CA PRO A 118 -8.40 -6.55 -12.10
C PRO A 118 -7.19 -5.63 -12.29
N ASP A 119 -7.45 -4.43 -12.82
CA ASP A 119 -6.44 -3.38 -12.92
C ASP A 119 -6.33 -2.50 -11.64
N SER A 120 -5.31 -1.63 -11.58
CA SER A 120 -5.12 -0.71 -10.45
C SER A 120 -6.30 0.25 -10.26
N ALA A 121 -7.04 0.62 -11.31
CA ALA A 121 -8.13 1.59 -11.19
C ALA A 121 -9.37 1.00 -10.53
N ALA A 122 -9.77 -0.21 -10.94
CA ALA A 122 -10.92 -0.88 -10.35
C ALA A 122 -10.67 -1.29 -8.89
N THR A 123 -9.48 -1.82 -8.60
CA THR A 123 -9.08 -2.17 -7.22
C THR A 123 -9.02 -0.93 -6.35
N ALA A 124 -8.41 0.16 -6.83
CA ALA A 124 -8.29 1.39 -6.07
C ALA A 124 -9.62 2.09 -5.83
N THR A 125 -10.52 2.05 -6.81
CA THR A 125 -11.89 2.53 -6.64
C THR A 125 -12.61 1.78 -5.52
N ALA A 126 -12.38 0.47 -5.41
CA ALA A 126 -13.05 -0.35 -4.39
C ALA A 126 -12.70 0.08 -2.97
N TRP A 127 -11.42 0.28 -2.62
CA TRP A 127 -11.07 0.74 -1.27
C TRP A 127 -11.30 2.24 -1.07
N ALA A 128 -11.26 3.06 -2.14
CA ALA A 128 -11.49 4.49 -2.03
C ALA A 128 -12.98 4.85 -1.85
N THR A 129 -13.90 4.03 -2.39
CA THR A 129 -15.34 4.36 -2.43
C THR A 129 -16.24 3.31 -1.78
N GLY A 130 -15.69 2.13 -1.45
CA GLY A 130 -16.46 0.99 -0.94
C GLY A 130 -17.23 0.21 -2.02
N SER A 131 -17.05 0.51 -3.31
CA SER A 131 -17.81 -0.11 -4.40
C SER A 131 -16.91 -0.74 -5.47
N LYS A 132 -17.22 -1.99 -5.87
CA LYS A 132 -16.58 -2.65 -7.02
C LYS A 132 -17.01 -1.97 -8.33
N THR A 133 -16.11 -1.93 -9.30
CA THR A 133 -16.34 -1.36 -10.63
C THR A 133 -15.54 -2.13 -11.69
N TYR A 134 -15.48 -1.61 -12.91
CA TYR A 134 -14.79 -2.23 -14.03
C TYR A 134 -13.37 -1.70 -14.24
N ASP A 135 -12.54 -2.49 -14.92
CA ASP A 135 -11.16 -2.14 -15.20
C ASP A 135 -11.02 -0.80 -15.94
N GLY A 136 -10.12 0.03 -15.42
CA GLY A 136 -9.89 1.39 -15.90
C GLY A 136 -10.88 2.44 -15.38
N ALA A 137 -11.92 2.08 -14.62
CA ALA A 137 -12.79 3.07 -13.97
C ALA A 137 -12.07 3.74 -12.79
N VAL A 138 -12.15 5.07 -12.72
CA VAL A 138 -11.64 5.85 -11.59
C VAL A 138 -12.83 6.43 -10.84
N SER A 139 -13.14 5.90 -9.67
CA SER A 139 -14.19 6.37 -8.74
C SER A 139 -15.56 6.61 -9.37
N VAL A 140 -15.93 5.71 -10.30
CA VAL A 140 -17.25 5.62 -10.89
C VAL A 140 -17.80 4.20 -10.74
N SER A 141 -19.12 4.09 -10.58
CA SER A 141 -19.83 2.81 -10.56
C SER A 141 -19.78 2.11 -11.92
N LEU A 142 -20.30 0.88 -11.98
CA LEU A 142 -20.45 0.12 -13.24
C LEU A 142 -21.27 0.89 -14.31
N SER A 143 -22.16 1.79 -13.89
CA SER A 143 -22.96 2.63 -14.78
C SER A 143 -22.24 3.90 -15.25
N GLY A 144 -21.08 4.23 -14.66
CA GLY A 144 -20.36 5.49 -14.88
C GLY A 144 -20.76 6.62 -13.94
N ALA A 145 -21.69 6.40 -13.00
CA ALA A 145 -22.02 7.41 -11.98
C ALA A 145 -20.86 7.61 -10.99
N ALA A 146 -20.52 8.86 -10.69
CA ALA A 146 -19.48 9.22 -9.72
C ALA A 146 -19.81 8.68 -8.32
N LEU A 147 -18.79 8.14 -7.65
CA LEU A 147 -18.87 7.60 -6.30
C LEU A 147 -18.02 8.45 -5.36
N PRO A 148 -18.54 8.90 -4.20
CA PRO A 148 -17.77 9.71 -3.26
C PRO A 148 -16.57 8.93 -2.73
N THR A 149 -15.41 9.59 -2.67
CA THR A 149 -14.18 8.97 -2.18
C THR A 149 -13.99 9.22 -0.69
N ILE A 150 -13.23 8.36 0.00
CA ILE A 150 -12.88 8.56 1.40
C ILE A 150 -12.12 9.87 1.62
N LEU A 151 -11.31 10.32 0.63
CA LEU A 151 -10.65 11.62 0.67
C LEU A 151 -11.66 12.78 0.62
N GLU A 152 -12.66 12.71 -0.26
CA GLU A 152 -13.70 13.73 -0.35
C GLU A 152 -14.54 13.79 0.92
N LEU A 153 -14.91 12.62 1.47
CA LEU A 153 -15.61 12.51 2.75
C LEU A 153 -14.78 13.14 3.88
N ALA A 154 -13.51 12.75 4.03
CA ALA A 154 -12.62 13.32 5.04
C ALA A 154 -12.53 14.85 4.92
N LYS A 155 -12.40 15.36 3.69
CA LYS A 155 -12.34 16.80 3.44
C LYS A 155 -13.65 17.53 3.77
N ALA A 156 -14.80 16.93 3.47
CA ALA A 156 -16.11 17.47 3.81
C ALA A 156 -16.31 17.54 5.34
N HIS A 157 -15.70 16.60 6.08
CA HIS A 157 -15.66 16.59 7.54
C HIS A 157 -14.55 17.48 8.14
N GLY A 158 -13.90 18.33 7.34
CA GLY A 158 -12.90 19.28 7.83
C GLY A 158 -11.53 18.69 8.15
N LEU A 159 -11.30 17.41 7.84
CA LEU A 159 -10.01 16.76 8.02
C LEU A 159 -9.02 17.18 6.92
N ARG A 160 -7.72 17.09 7.25
CA ARG A 160 -6.67 17.28 6.26
C ARG A 160 -6.51 16.05 5.39
N THR A 161 -6.27 16.25 4.11
CA THR A 161 -6.14 15.16 3.14
C THR A 161 -4.87 15.25 2.33
N GLY A 162 -4.31 14.08 1.98
CA GLY A 162 -3.05 14.00 1.25
C GLY A 162 -2.99 12.79 0.33
N VAL A 163 -2.37 12.99 -0.83
CA VAL A 163 -2.03 11.93 -1.78
C VAL A 163 -0.52 12.00 -2.05
N VAL A 164 0.17 10.90 -1.79
CA VAL A 164 1.61 10.77 -2.00
C VAL A 164 1.86 9.52 -2.84
N THR A 165 2.61 9.66 -3.91
CA THR A 165 2.91 8.56 -4.82
C THR A 165 4.30 8.70 -5.43
N THR A 166 4.91 7.57 -5.78
CA THR A 166 6.09 7.56 -6.64
C THR A 166 5.72 7.64 -8.12
N ALA A 167 4.48 7.33 -8.50
CA ALA A 167 3.98 7.39 -9.87
C ALA A 167 3.61 8.83 -10.28
N MET A 168 2.97 8.99 -11.45
CA MET A 168 2.29 10.25 -11.77
C MET A 168 1.10 10.43 -10.83
N VAL A 169 0.86 11.66 -10.34
CA VAL A 169 -0.31 11.95 -9.49
C VAL A 169 -1.66 11.73 -10.19
N THR A 170 -1.63 11.60 -11.52
CA THR A 170 -2.76 11.30 -12.40
C THR A 170 -2.90 9.82 -12.76
N ASP A 171 -1.99 8.95 -12.29
CA ASP A 171 -2.16 7.50 -12.44
C ASP A 171 -3.28 6.98 -11.54
N ALA A 172 -3.79 5.77 -11.79
CA ALA A 172 -5.03 5.29 -11.19
C ALA A 172 -5.05 5.32 -9.66
N THR A 173 -4.04 4.74 -9.02
CA THR A 173 -3.96 4.56 -7.56
C THR A 173 -4.08 5.89 -6.78
N PRO A 174 -3.37 6.98 -7.15
CA PRO A 174 -3.63 8.30 -6.57
C PRO A 174 -4.91 8.97 -7.12
N ALA A 175 -5.25 8.77 -8.40
CA ALA A 175 -6.37 9.44 -9.05
C ALA A 175 -7.74 9.09 -8.45
N VAL A 176 -7.95 7.85 -8.00
CA VAL A 176 -9.24 7.42 -7.41
C VAL A 176 -9.61 8.21 -6.17
N GLN A 177 -8.67 8.88 -5.51
CA GLN A 177 -8.99 9.72 -4.36
C GLN A 177 -9.53 11.09 -4.76
N VAL A 178 -9.28 11.54 -6.00
CA VAL A 178 -9.44 12.95 -6.40
C VAL A 178 -10.21 13.18 -7.69
N ALA A 179 -10.53 12.14 -8.45
CA ALA A 179 -11.19 12.27 -9.74
C ALA A 179 -12.22 11.17 -9.96
N HIS A 180 -13.21 11.46 -10.82
CA HIS A 180 -14.20 10.50 -11.31
C HIS A 180 -14.18 10.52 -12.83
N VAL A 181 -13.64 9.46 -13.44
CA VAL A 181 -13.58 9.32 -14.90
C VAL A 181 -13.87 7.89 -15.33
N ALA A 182 -14.51 7.74 -16.48
CA ALA A 182 -14.87 6.45 -17.04
C ALA A 182 -13.65 5.65 -17.56
N SER A 183 -12.49 6.28 -17.68
CA SER A 183 -11.23 5.68 -18.11
C SER A 183 -10.02 6.35 -17.45
N ARG A 184 -9.14 5.55 -16.84
CA ARG A 184 -7.86 5.97 -16.24
C ARG A 184 -6.89 6.62 -17.24
N THR A 185 -7.13 6.46 -18.53
CA THR A 185 -6.33 7.13 -19.57
C THR A 185 -6.67 8.61 -19.72
N CYS A 186 -7.73 9.12 -19.07
CA CYS A 186 -8.11 10.52 -19.03
C CYS A 186 -7.23 11.34 -18.04
N GLN A 187 -5.91 11.25 -18.17
CA GLN A 187 -4.97 11.86 -17.23
C GLN A 187 -4.98 13.40 -17.27
N GLY A 188 -5.04 14.00 -18.47
CA GLY A 188 -5.02 15.46 -18.65
C GLY A 188 -5.86 15.95 -19.83
N PRO A 189 -5.91 17.27 -20.07
CA PRO A 189 -6.69 17.87 -21.16
C PRO A 189 -6.35 17.37 -22.57
N ASP A 190 -5.13 16.89 -22.80
CA ASP A 190 -4.69 16.34 -24.09
C ASP A 190 -4.97 14.83 -24.23
N SER A 191 -5.51 14.17 -23.19
CA SER A 191 -5.80 12.74 -23.21
C SER A 191 -6.99 12.43 -24.11
N ALA A 192 -6.76 11.64 -25.17
CA ALA A 192 -7.82 11.13 -26.04
C ALA A 192 -8.88 10.29 -25.29
N GLY A 193 -8.48 9.66 -24.18
CA GLY A 193 -9.31 8.77 -23.37
C GLY A 193 -10.43 9.43 -22.55
N CYS A 194 -10.55 10.77 -22.56
CA CYS A 194 -11.52 11.46 -21.70
C CYS A 194 -12.97 11.33 -22.14
N GLY A 195 -13.27 10.90 -23.37
CA GLY A 195 -14.63 10.55 -23.77
C GLY A 195 -15.64 11.66 -23.46
N LYS A 196 -16.62 11.38 -22.59
CA LYS A 196 -17.67 12.32 -22.11
C LYS A 196 -17.23 13.12 -20.89
N ASP A 197 -16.19 12.69 -20.19
CA ASP A 197 -15.66 13.35 -18.99
C ASP A 197 -14.87 14.62 -19.34
N ALA A 198 -14.43 14.77 -20.59
CA ALA A 198 -13.71 15.95 -21.06
C ALA A 198 -14.50 17.25 -20.77
N LEU A 199 -13.80 18.24 -20.22
CA LEU A 199 -14.40 19.54 -19.88
C LEU A 199 -14.99 20.25 -21.12
N SER A 200 -14.36 20.09 -22.28
CA SER A 200 -14.83 20.62 -23.58
C SER A 200 -16.15 20.01 -24.07
N LYS A 201 -16.60 18.91 -23.47
CA LYS A 201 -17.87 18.24 -23.77
C LYS A 201 -18.88 18.37 -22.61
N GLY A 202 -18.63 19.26 -21.66
CA GLY A 202 -19.49 19.47 -20.49
C GLY A 202 -19.29 18.47 -19.36
N GLY A 203 -18.26 17.61 -19.43
CA GLY A 203 -17.89 16.71 -18.34
C GLY A 203 -17.16 17.41 -17.19
N ARG A 204 -16.77 16.65 -16.16
CA ARG A 204 -16.06 17.17 -14.96
C ARG A 204 -14.60 17.57 -15.23
N GLY A 205 -14.06 17.20 -16.38
CA GLY A 205 -12.67 17.39 -16.76
C GLY A 205 -11.83 16.13 -16.56
N SER A 206 -10.58 16.23 -17.02
CA SER A 206 -9.55 15.22 -16.84
C SER A 206 -9.18 14.99 -15.37
N ILE A 207 -8.46 13.90 -15.08
CA ILE A 207 -7.96 13.60 -13.74
C ILE A 207 -7.15 14.79 -13.18
N ALA A 208 -6.30 15.41 -13.99
CA ALA A 208 -5.55 16.60 -13.58
C ALA A 208 -6.44 17.80 -13.22
N GLU A 209 -7.46 18.09 -14.02
CA GLU A 209 -8.41 19.19 -13.76
C GLU A 209 -9.24 18.91 -12.48
N GLN A 210 -9.70 17.67 -12.31
CA GLN A 210 -10.43 17.23 -11.13
C GLN A 210 -9.56 17.21 -9.87
N LEU A 211 -8.28 16.84 -9.96
CA LEU A 211 -7.33 16.92 -8.85
C LEU A 211 -7.24 18.35 -8.31
N LEU A 212 -7.16 19.34 -9.20
CA LEU A 212 -7.16 20.74 -8.79
C LEU A 212 -8.50 21.15 -8.18
N ALA A 213 -9.63 20.64 -8.67
CA ALA A 213 -10.97 20.82 -8.10
C ALA A 213 -11.10 20.25 -6.69
N THR A 214 -10.76 18.98 -6.52
CA THR A 214 -10.81 18.26 -5.24
C THR A 214 -9.86 18.87 -4.22
N ARG A 215 -8.70 19.36 -4.65
CA ARG A 215 -7.75 20.17 -3.86
C ARG A 215 -7.35 19.50 -2.53
N PRO A 216 -6.65 18.36 -2.52
CA PRO A 216 -6.04 17.86 -1.29
C PRO A 216 -5.10 18.91 -0.66
N ASP A 217 -4.86 18.84 0.64
CA ASP A 217 -3.90 19.73 1.32
C ASP A 217 -2.46 19.39 0.91
N LEU A 218 -2.19 18.13 0.59
CA LEU A 218 -0.89 17.64 0.13
C LEU A 218 -1.03 16.76 -1.12
N VAL A 219 -0.28 17.07 -2.17
CA VAL A 219 -0.14 16.24 -3.37
C VAL A 219 1.34 16.12 -3.68
N LEU A 220 1.92 14.92 -3.57
CA LEU A 220 3.32 14.66 -3.89
C LEU A 220 3.44 13.51 -4.89
N GLY A 221 4.11 13.74 -6.01
CA GLY A 221 4.47 12.67 -6.94
C GLY A 221 5.13 13.15 -8.22
N GLY A 222 5.03 12.33 -9.26
CA GLY A 222 5.45 12.67 -10.62
C GLY A 222 4.32 13.29 -11.45
N GLY A 223 4.48 13.27 -12.78
CA GLY A 223 3.41 13.65 -13.71
C GLY A 223 3.40 15.14 -14.10
N ARG A 224 4.52 15.85 -13.93
CA ARG A 224 4.63 17.27 -14.32
C ARG A 224 4.24 17.52 -15.79
N ILE A 225 4.48 16.55 -16.68
CA ILE A 225 4.10 16.67 -18.10
C ILE A 225 2.59 16.84 -18.30
N VAL A 226 1.77 16.16 -17.49
CA VAL A 226 0.31 16.24 -17.56
C VAL A 226 -0.19 17.57 -16.99
N ILE A 227 0.37 18.02 -15.85
CA ILE A 227 -0.04 19.28 -15.22
C ILE A 227 0.42 20.51 -16.03
N ARG A 228 1.40 20.37 -16.93
CA ARG A 228 1.80 21.46 -17.85
C ARG A 228 0.85 21.65 -19.04
N GLN A 229 -0.10 20.74 -19.25
CA GLN A 229 -1.06 20.85 -20.34
C GLN A 229 -1.99 22.05 -20.13
N THR A 230 -2.61 22.48 -21.22
CA THR A 230 -3.49 23.65 -21.27
C THR A 230 -4.95 23.21 -21.22
N ALA A 231 -5.75 23.84 -20.37
CA ALA A 231 -7.18 23.55 -20.31
C ALA A 231 -7.85 23.90 -21.64
N LYS A 232 -8.68 23.00 -22.16
CA LYS A 232 -9.36 23.17 -23.46
C LYS A 232 -10.70 23.90 -23.36
N ALA A 233 -11.23 24.04 -22.14
CA ALA A 233 -12.53 24.65 -21.86
C ALA A 233 -12.59 25.18 -20.41
N GLY A 234 -13.75 25.70 -20.02
CA GLY A 234 -13.99 26.26 -18.68
C GLY A 234 -13.32 27.62 -18.45
N ALA A 235 -13.34 28.06 -17.19
CA ALA A 235 -12.84 29.38 -16.77
C ALA A 235 -11.34 29.61 -17.02
N TRP A 236 -10.58 28.52 -17.24
CA TRP A 236 -9.14 28.54 -17.43
C TRP A 236 -8.75 28.14 -18.85
N LYS A 237 -9.69 28.20 -19.81
CA LYS A 237 -9.42 27.85 -21.20
C LYS A 237 -8.24 28.66 -21.74
N GLY A 238 -7.25 27.96 -22.30
CA GLY A 238 -6.03 28.58 -22.83
C GLY A 238 -4.91 28.74 -21.80
N GLU A 239 -5.19 28.54 -20.51
CA GLU A 239 -4.19 28.56 -19.45
C GLU A 239 -3.67 27.17 -19.12
N SER A 240 -2.40 27.10 -18.71
CA SER A 240 -1.80 25.84 -18.23
C SER A 240 -2.40 25.44 -16.87
N LEU A 241 -2.49 24.14 -16.59
CA LEU A 241 -2.97 23.69 -15.27
C LEU A 241 -2.00 24.09 -14.14
N VAL A 242 -0.71 24.31 -14.44
CA VAL A 242 0.25 24.92 -13.50
C VAL A 242 -0.16 26.36 -13.15
N THR A 243 -0.48 27.19 -14.15
CA THR A 243 -0.95 28.56 -13.94
C THR A 243 -2.22 28.53 -13.11
N GLN A 244 -3.20 27.73 -13.54
CA GLN A 244 -4.45 27.53 -12.82
C GLN A 244 -4.22 27.11 -11.36
N ALA A 245 -3.32 26.17 -11.09
CA ALA A 245 -3.02 25.74 -9.74
C ALA A 245 -2.44 26.88 -8.88
N ARG A 246 -1.49 27.67 -9.41
CA ARG A 246 -0.90 28.81 -8.69
C ARG A 246 -1.95 29.86 -8.34
N GLU A 247 -2.76 30.25 -9.32
CA GLU A 247 -3.83 31.25 -9.14
C GLU A 247 -4.92 30.75 -8.17
N ARG A 248 -5.12 29.43 -8.09
CA ARG A 248 -6.01 28.81 -7.10
C ARG A 248 -5.36 28.67 -5.73
N GLY A 249 -4.14 29.16 -5.53
CA GLY A 249 -3.44 29.17 -4.24
C GLY A 249 -2.72 27.86 -3.89
N PHE A 250 -2.38 27.04 -4.89
CA PHE A 250 -1.45 25.93 -4.66
C PHE A 250 -0.02 26.45 -4.60
N ARG A 251 0.74 25.97 -3.61
CA ARG A 251 2.19 26.14 -3.59
C ARG A 251 2.82 25.00 -4.38
N ILE A 252 3.29 25.30 -5.58
CA ILE A 252 3.93 24.31 -6.46
C ILE A 252 5.44 24.31 -6.19
N VAL A 253 5.96 23.15 -5.79
CA VAL A 253 7.39 22.92 -5.54
C VAL A 253 7.91 21.91 -6.57
N THR A 254 9.10 22.14 -7.09
CA THR A 254 9.72 21.28 -8.10
C THR A 254 11.22 21.18 -7.85
N GLY A 255 11.83 20.03 -8.13
CA GLY A 255 13.27 19.79 -7.94
C GLY A 255 13.57 18.91 -6.72
N ASN A 256 14.80 18.40 -6.63
CA ASN A 256 15.17 17.37 -5.65
C ASN A 256 15.76 17.92 -4.33
N ASP A 257 15.63 19.23 -4.07
CA ASP A 257 16.25 19.85 -2.89
C ASP A 257 15.34 19.74 -1.64
N PRO A 258 15.75 18.99 -0.60
CA PRO A 258 15.00 18.82 0.65
C PRO A 258 14.83 20.13 1.45
N LEU A 259 15.61 21.19 1.20
CA LEU A 259 15.52 22.47 1.89
C LEU A 259 14.29 23.31 1.50
N HIS A 260 13.61 23.01 0.38
CA HIS A 260 12.36 23.67 0.02
C HIS A 260 11.13 23.17 0.81
N TRP A 261 11.27 22.05 1.53
CA TRP A 261 10.20 21.47 2.34
C TRP A 261 9.92 22.29 3.62
N SER A 262 10.98 22.78 4.29
CA SER A 262 10.89 23.39 5.63
C SER A 262 10.42 24.84 5.65
N ARG A 263 10.49 25.56 4.52
CA ARG A 263 9.91 26.91 4.36
C ARG A 263 8.39 26.89 4.17
N ALA A 264 7.77 25.72 4.27
CA ALA A 264 6.32 25.50 4.23
C ALA A 264 5.64 25.67 5.60
N GLY A 265 6.27 26.36 6.55
CA GLY A 265 5.70 26.61 7.87
C GLY A 265 4.40 27.44 7.78
N PRO A 266 3.49 27.30 8.77
CA PRO A 266 2.27 28.10 8.80
C PRO A 266 2.63 29.59 8.89
N SER A 267 2.00 30.40 8.03
CA SER A 267 1.96 31.86 8.22
C SER A 267 1.49 32.13 9.64
N THR A 268 2.26 32.88 10.41
CA THR A 268 2.04 33.21 11.83
C THR A 268 0.86 34.17 12.07
N SER A 269 -0.09 34.24 11.15
CA SER A 269 -1.26 35.11 11.23
C SER A 269 -2.54 34.37 10.81
N ARG A 270 -3.32 33.96 11.83
CA ARG A 270 -4.68 33.41 11.78
C ARG A 270 -4.90 32.03 11.11
N PRO A 271 -5.93 31.27 11.52
CA PRO A 271 -6.25 29.95 10.98
C PRO A 271 -7.00 30.09 9.66
N THR A 272 -6.34 30.60 8.61
CA THR A 272 -6.74 30.34 7.24
C THR A 272 -6.08 29.04 6.80
N ARG A 273 -6.86 28.08 6.26
CA ARG A 273 -6.35 26.79 5.73
C ARG A 273 -5.01 27.00 5.01
N SER A 274 -3.98 26.27 5.43
CA SER A 274 -2.67 26.32 4.79
C SER A 274 -2.78 26.04 3.28
N PRO A 275 -1.96 26.69 2.44
CA PRO A 275 -2.02 26.48 1.00
C PRO A 275 -1.76 25.01 0.67
N SER A 276 -2.57 24.45 -0.23
CA SER A 276 -2.35 23.11 -0.77
C SER A 276 -0.97 23.04 -1.40
N VAL A 277 -0.16 22.06 -1.00
CA VAL A 277 1.20 21.87 -1.53
C VAL A 277 1.15 20.82 -2.62
N MET A 278 1.61 21.18 -3.82
CA MET A 278 1.73 20.25 -4.94
C MET A 278 3.20 20.12 -5.36
N PHE A 279 3.72 18.90 -5.31
CA PHE A 279 5.06 18.58 -5.79
C PHE A 279 4.96 17.64 -6.99
N LEU A 280 5.66 18.01 -8.06
CA LEU A 280 5.65 17.27 -9.33
C LEU A 280 7.08 17.09 -9.85
N ASN A 281 7.55 15.84 -9.91
CA ASN A 281 8.73 15.48 -10.68
C ASN A 281 8.37 15.06 -12.13
N GLN A 282 9.35 15.04 -13.03
CA GLN A 282 9.13 14.57 -14.41
C GLN A 282 9.03 13.04 -14.51
N ALA A 283 9.87 12.32 -13.77
CA ALA A 283 9.91 10.86 -13.70
C ALA A 283 9.22 10.35 -12.41
N PRO A 284 8.86 9.04 -12.32
CA PRO A 284 8.53 8.45 -11.04
C PRO A 284 9.67 8.68 -10.03
N PHE A 285 9.32 8.82 -8.75
CA PHE A 285 10.21 9.23 -7.65
C PHE A 285 11.27 8.15 -7.32
N PHE A 286 12.17 7.87 -8.26
CA PHE A 286 13.35 7.01 -8.11
C PHE A 286 14.60 7.88 -8.28
N ALA A 287 14.79 8.89 -7.44
CA ALA A 287 16.04 9.64 -7.39
C ALA A 287 16.23 10.45 -6.10
N ALA A 288 15.98 9.85 -4.92
CA ALA A 288 16.43 10.43 -3.65
C ALA A 288 16.35 9.41 -2.48
N VAL A 289 16.90 8.21 -2.64
CA VAL A 289 17.44 7.50 -1.47
C VAL A 289 18.93 7.81 -1.51
N PRO A 290 19.51 8.53 -0.53
CA PRO A 290 20.96 8.66 -0.47
C PRO A 290 21.51 7.24 -0.40
N ARG A 291 22.34 6.87 -1.38
CA ARG A 291 23.16 5.67 -1.27
C ARG A 291 23.95 5.82 0.03
N PHE A 292 23.53 5.14 1.09
CA PHE A 292 24.44 4.76 2.15
C PHE A 292 25.38 3.71 1.55
N SER A 293 26.35 4.19 0.77
CA SER A 293 27.51 3.42 0.39
C SER A 293 28.30 3.20 1.68
N ARG A 294 28.05 2.09 2.38
CA ARG A 294 29.06 1.54 3.28
C ARG A 294 30.19 1.03 2.39
N SER A 295 31.22 1.85 2.23
CA SER A 295 32.50 1.44 1.69
C SER A 295 33.18 0.51 2.71
N CYS A 296 32.82 -0.77 2.70
CA CYS A 296 33.64 -1.82 3.30
C CYS A 296 34.63 -2.30 2.25
N GLY A 297 35.84 -1.75 2.28
CA GLY A 297 36.96 -2.27 1.50
C GLY A 297 37.47 -3.57 2.13
N LEU A 298 37.58 -4.62 1.33
CA LEU A 298 38.32 -5.84 1.70
C LEU A 298 39.83 -5.52 1.65
N SER A 299 40.50 -5.58 2.81
CA SER A 299 41.96 -5.68 2.88
C SER A 299 42.34 -7.05 3.46
N PRO A 300 43.24 -7.82 2.82
CA PRO A 300 43.65 -9.13 3.31
C PRO A 300 44.72 -8.95 4.37
N SER A 301 44.34 -8.54 5.59
CA SER A 301 45.03 -8.77 6.87
C SER A 301 44.40 -7.89 7.96
N SER A 302 44.07 -8.51 9.11
CA SER A 302 43.88 -7.89 10.44
C SER A 302 42.56 -7.15 10.73
N MET A 303 41.76 -7.75 11.64
CA MET A 303 40.73 -7.19 12.54
C MET A 303 39.79 -6.07 12.02
N VAL A 304 38.51 -6.42 11.87
CA VAL A 304 37.41 -5.47 11.63
C VAL A 304 37.12 -4.66 12.90
N LYS A 305 37.39 -3.36 12.88
CA LYS A 305 36.79 -2.37 13.79
C LYS A 305 35.75 -1.58 13.01
N CYS A 306 34.46 -1.77 13.31
CA CYS A 306 33.40 -0.84 12.91
C CYS A 306 33.13 0.11 14.07
N SER A 307 33.71 1.31 14.02
CA SER A 307 33.31 2.42 14.89
C SER A 307 32.08 3.11 14.30
N GLY A 308 31.00 3.17 15.08
CA GLY A 308 29.79 3.91 14.75
C GLY A 308 29.84 5.38 15.21
N VAL A 309 28.72 6.07 14.94
CA VAL A 309 28.32 7.43 15.37
C VAL A 309 28.86 8.53 14.43
N SER A 310 28.09 9.50 13.90
CA SER A 310 26.78 10.07 14.26
C SER A 310 25.84 10.20 13.06
#